data_AF-A0A974RYM8-F1
#
_entry.id   AF-A0A974RYM8-F1
#
_cell.length_a   1.000
_cell.length_b   1.000
_cell.length_c   1.000
_cell.angle_alpha   90.00
_cell.angle_beta   90.00
_cell.angle_gamma   90.00
#
_symmetry.space_group_name_H-M   'P 1'
#
loop_
_entity.id
_entity.type
_entity.pdbx_description
1 polymer ?
#
loop_
_entity_poly.entity_id
_entity_poly.type
_entity_poly.pdbx_seq_one_letter_code
_entity_poly.pdbx_strand_id
1 'polypeptide(L)'
;MKKRIICCLKNEKGSQAIEFLAMFPLVILAMLIIWQVGLIAFSLVVAESAARDGARAAAIHDPNWAEVTKKSAQGLKVTISGGPGAEEARVEVQAIAPIVSLPIINNMEFPFTVDAVMPMEEKPDDED
;
A
#
# COMPACT_ATOMS: atom_id res chain seq x y z
N MET A 1 45.99 -44.92 8.49
CA MET A 1 45.35 -43.58 8.59
C MET A 1 43.99 -43.44 7.88
N LYS A 2 43.65 -44.22 6.84
CA LYS A 2 42.40 -44.06 6.06
C LYS A 2 41.07 -44.25 6.85
N LYS A 3 41.05 -45.08 7.90
CA LYS A 3 39.81 -45.37 8.67
C LYS A 3 39.22 -44.17 9.43
N ARG A 4 40.04 -43.20 9.83
CA ARG A 4 39.56 -42.02 10.59
C ARG A 4 38.80 -41.02 9.71
N ILE A 5 39.16 -40.92 8.43
CA ILE A 5 38.56 -39.98 7.47
C ILE A 5 37.12 -40.41 7.12
N ILE A 6 36.88 -41.73 6.96
CA ILE A 6 35.55 -42.28 6.61
C ILE A 6 34.53 -42.11 7.75
N CYS A 7 34.97 -42.08 9.01
CA CYS A 7 34.08 -41.94 10.16
C CYS A 7 33.47 -40.51 10.25
N CYS A 8 34.24 -39.48 9.91
CA CYS A 8 33.77 -38.09 9.93
C CYS A 8 32.74 -37.79 8.82
N LEU A 9 32.80 -38.50 7.69
CA LEU A 9 31.82 -38.38 6.59
C LEU A 9 30.45 -38.99 6.91
N LYS A 10 30.35 -39.83 7.95
CA LYS A 10 29.13 -40.56 8.32
C LYS A 10 28.39 -39.94 9.52
N ASN A 11 28.76 -38.71 9.89
CA ASN A 11 28.16 -38.01 11.00
C ASN A 11 26.85 -37.33 10.54
N GLU A 12 25.74 -38.05 10.61
CA GLU A 12 24.38 -37.58 10.28
C GLU A 12 23.83 -36.57 11.31
N LYS A 13 24.54 -36.34 12.42
CA LYS A 13 24.10 -35.42 13.48
C LYS A 13 24.10 -33.99 12.94
N GLY A 14 22.90 -33.40 12.85
CA GLY A 14 22.70 -32.04 12.34
C GLY A 14 22.25 -31.97 10.88
N SER A 15 22.17 -33.11 10.17
CA SER A 15 21.62 -33.17 8.80
C SER A 15 20.21 -32.59 8.74
N GLN A 16 19.36 -32.98 9.68
CA GLN A 16 17.99 -32.47 9.82
C GLN A 16 17.93 -30.96 10.12
N ALA A 17 18.92 -30.41 10.83
CA ALA A 17 18.99 -28.97 11.11
C ALA A 17 19.38 -28.18 9.86
N ILE A 18 20.26 -28.73 9.01
CA ILE A 18 20.65 -28.12 7.73
C ILE A 18 19.49 -28.15 6.74
N GLU A 19 18.74 -29.24 6.68
CA GLU A 19 17.55 -29.35 5.83
C GLU A 19 16.46 -28.34 6.23
N PHE A 20 16.23 -28.15 7.53
CA PHE A 20 15.34 -27.10 8.02
C PHE A 20 15.84 -25.70 7.68
N LEU A 21 17.15 -25.45 7.82
CA LEU A 21 17.76 -24.17 7.46
C LEU A 21 17.64 -23.87 5.97
N ALA A 22 17.64 -24.89 5.11
CA ALA A 22 17.40 -24.72 3.67
C ALA A 22 15.96 -24.27 3.35
N MET A 23 14.98 -24.62 4.19
CA MET A 23 13.58 -24.17 4.05
C MET A 23 13.34 -22.78 4.65
N PHE A 24 14.19 -22.32 5.57
CA PHE A 24 14.02 -21.05 6.27
C PHE A 24 13.88 -19.83 5.34
N PRO A 25 14.67 -19.65 4.26
CA PRO A 25 14.48 -18.56 3.31
C PRO A 25 13.09 -18.57 2.65
N LEU A 26 12.53 -19.76 2.38
CA LEU A 26 11.21 -19.90 1.77
C LEU A 26 10.10 -19.48 2.75
N VAL A 27 10.26 -19.78 4.04
CA VAL A 27 9.34 -19.31 5.09
C VAL A 27 9.37 -17.78 5.20
N ILE A 28 10.57 -17.18 5.20
CA ILE A 28 10.71 -15.71 5.20
C ILE A 28 10.05 -15.10 3.96
N LEU A 29 10.27 -15.69 2.78
CA LEU A 29 9.64 -15.23 1.54
C LEU A 29 8.12 -15.29 1.61
N ALA A 30 7.55 -16.40 2.13
CA ALA A 30 6.11 -16.54 2.31
C ALA A 30 5.54 -15.48 3.26
N MET A 31 6.22 -15.22 4.39
CA MET A 31 5.81 -14.16 5.32
C MET A 31 5.88 -12.77 4.67
N LEU A 32 6.91 -12.49 3.86
CA LEU A 32 7.00 -11.23 3.12
C LEU A 32 5.85 -11.08 2.12
N ILE A 33 5.47 -12.14 1.41
CA ILE A 33 4.32 -12.10 0.48
C ILE A 33 3.03 -11.78 1.23
N ILE A 34 2.75 -12.48 2.34
CA ILE A 34 1.57 -12.21 3.17
C ILE A 34 1.59 -10.77 3.67
N TRP A 35 2.75 -10.29 4.13
CA TRP A 35 2.94 -8.90 4.55
C TRP A 35 2.66 -7.91 3.42
N GLN A 36 3.11 -8.17 2.19
CA GLN A 36 2.83 -7.29 1.05
C GLN A 36 1.34 -7.18 0.75
N VAL A 37 0.62 -8.30 0.77
CA VAL A 37 -0.83 -8.28 0.54
C VAL A 37 -1.52 -7.43 1.60
N GLY A 38 -1.09 -7.52 2.86
CA GLY A 38 -1.56 -6.65 3.94
C GLY A 38 -1.30 -5.17 3.69
N LEU A 39 -0.08 -4.80 3.26
CA LEU A 39 0.27 -3.41 2.96
C LEU A 39 -0.54 -2.83 1.79
N ILE A 40 -0.78 -3.62 0.74
CA ILE A 40 -1.60 -3.21 -0.41
C ILE A 40 -3.05 -2.99 0.04
N ALA A 41 -3.62 -3.94 0.77
CA ALA A 41 -5.00 -3.83 1.28
C ALA A 41 -5.17 -2.61 2.20
N PHE A 42 -4.23 -2.39 3.11
CA PHE A 42 -4.22 -1.21 3.98
C PHE A 42 -4.16 0.09 3.14
N SER A 43 -3.31 0.13 2.13
CA SER A 43 -3.14 1.29 1.26
C SER A 43 -4.41 1.63 0.46
N LEU A 44 -5.16 0.61 0.01
CA LEU A 44 -6.45 0.78 -0.64
C LEU A 44 -7.47 1.46 0.29
N VAL A 45 -7.59 0.98 1.53
CA VAL A 45 -8.53 1.54 2.51
C VAL A 45 -8.18 3.00 2.84
N VAL A 46 -6.90 3.32 2.98
CA VAL A 46 -6.46 4.71 3.24
C VAL A 46 -6.74 5.60 2.03
N ALA A 47 -6.44 5.15 0.81
CA ALA A 47 -6.72 5.93 -0.40
C ALA A 47 -8.23 6.15 -0.62
N GLU A 48 -9.07 5.15 -0.37
CA GLU A 48 -10.53 5.28 -0.40
C GLU A 48 -11.05 6.29 0.61
N SER A 49 -10.54 6.23 1.84
CA SER A 49 -10.95 7.16 2.90
C SER A 49 -10.56 8.59 2.52
N ALA A 50 -9.34 8.77 2.00
CA ALA A 50 -8.87 10.07 1.52
C ALA A 50 -9.69 10.61 0.35
N ALA A 51 -10.04 9.77 -0.64
CA ALA A 51 -10.88 10.19 -1.76
C ALA A 51 -12.27 10.64 -1.28
N ARG A 52 -12.89 9.91 -0.34
CA ARG A 52 -14.18 10.27 0.26
C ARG A 52 -14.11 11.58 1.06
N ASP A 53 -13.08 11.77 1.86
CA ASP A 53 -12.87 13.01 2.61
C ASP A 53 -12.69 14.21 1.67
N GLY A 54 -11.93 14.01 0.58
CA GLY A 54 -11.75 15.00 -0.48
C GLY A 54 -13.05 15.35 -1.18
N ALA A 55 -13.83 14.34 -1.59
CA ALA A 55 -15.12 14.54 -2.24
C ALA A 55 -16.10 15.28 -1.32
N ARG A 56 -16.07 15.01 -0.01
CA ARG A 56 -16.89 15.71 0.97
C ARG A 56 -16.51 17.17 1.13
N ALA A 57 -15.22 17.47 1.24
CA ALA A 57 -14.73 18.85 1.32
C ALA A 57 -15.04 19.61 0.02
N ALA A 58 -14.88 18.96 -1.13
CA ALA A 58 -15.23 19.55 -2.42
C ALA A 58 -16.75 19.79 -2.56
N ALA A 59 -17.60 18.89 -2.07
CA ALA A 59 -19.06 19.02 -2.13
C ALA A 59 -19.59 20.28 -1.42
N ILE A 60 -18.92 20.72 -0.35
CA ILE A 60 -19.25 21.92 0.42
C ILE A 60 -18.51 23.18 -0.05
N HIS A 61 -17.92 23.14 -1.24
CA HIS A 61 -17.15 24.24 -1.84
C HIS A 61 -15.92 24.67 -1.02
N ASP A 62 -15.31 23.78 -0.21
CA ASP A 62 -14.08 24.10 0.53
C ASP A 62 -12.90 24.28 -0.45
N PRO A 63 -12.26 25.46 -0.51
CA PRO A 63 -11.12 25.70 -1.40
C PRO A 63 -9.91 24.81 -1.07
N ASN A 64 -9.83 24.26 0.14
CA ASN A 64 -8.73 23.42 0.62
C ASN A 64 -9.00 21.91 0.50
N TRP A 65 -10.02 21.49 -0.26
CA TRP A 65 -10.38 20.07 -0.43
C TRP A 65 -9.18 19.17 -0.81
N ALA A 66 -8.25 19.67 -1.63
CA ALA A 66 -7.06 18.93 -2.03
C ALA A 66 -6.06 18.74 -0.87
N GLU A 67 -5.95 19.71 0.03
CA GLU A 67 -5.12 19.57 1.24
C GLU A 67 -5.73 18.60 2.24
N VAL A 68 -7.07 18.64 2.40
CA VAL A 68 -7.81 17.67 3.24
C VAL A 68 -7.56 16.25 2.74
N THR A 69 -7.72 16.03 1.43
CA THR A 69 -7.43 14.75 0.77
C THR A 69 -5.99 14.29 1.04
N LYS A 70 -5.01 15.20 0.91
CA LYS A 70 -3.60 14.89 1.14
C LYS A 70 -3.29 14.56 2.59
N LYS A 71 -3.94 15.23 3.55
CA LYS A 71 -3.81 14.94 4.98
C LYS A 71 -4.41 13.59 5.34
N SER A 72 -5.56 13.24 4.76
CA SER A 72 -6.19 11.93 4.96
C SER A 72 -5.38 10.78 4.33
N ALA A 73 -4.63 11.04 3.25
CA ALA A 73 -3.74 10.07 2.60
C ALA A 73 -2.34 9.98 3.24
N GLN A 74 -2.15 10.46 4.48
CA GLN A 74 -0.83 10.50 5.12
C GLN A 74 -0.18 9.11 5.17
N GLY A 75 1.10 9.05 4.78
CA GLY A 75 1.87 7.81 4.72
C GLY A 75 1.88 7.12 3.36
N LEU A 76 1.06 7.58 2.40
CA LEU A 76 1.12 7.14 1.01
C LEU A 76 1.67 8.24 0.10
N LYS A 77 2.34 7.83 -0.98
CA LYS A 77 2.66 8.73 -2.10
C LYS A 77 1.45 8.78 -3.01
N VAL A 78 0.77 9.93 -3.01
CA VAL A 78 -0.47 10.15 -3.77
C VAL A 78 -0.39 11.33 -4.71
N THR A 79 -1.05 11.21 -5.85
CA THR A 79 -1.38 12.28 -6.79
C THR A 79 -2.90 12.45 -6.75
N ILE A 80 -3.36 13.69 -6.56
CA ILE A 80 -4.77 14.01 -6.40
C ILE A 80 -5.23 14.76 -7.64
N SER A 81 -6.37 14.36 -8.19
CA SER A 81 -7.04 15.00 -9.33
C SER A 81 -8.54 15.16 -9.04
N GLY A 82 -9.21 15.96 -9.86
CA GLY A 82 -10.65 16.25 -9.72
C GLY A 82 -10.91 17.57 -9.01
N GLY A 83 -12.07 17.66 -8.37
CA GLY A 83 -12.54 18.85 -7.66
C GLY A 83 -14.06 19.00 -7.66
N PRO A 84 -14.56 20.14 -7.14
CA PRO A 84 -15.98 20.46 -7.17
C PRO A 84 -16.48 20.66 -8.61
N GLY A 85 -17.58 20.01 -8.95
CA GLY A 85 -18.31 20.21 -10.21
C GLY A 85 -19.56 21.08 -10.01
N ALA A 86 -20.42 21.12 -11.03
CA ALA A 86 -21.67 21.88 -10.97
C ALA A 86 -22.74 21.18 -10.12
N GLU A 87 -22.87 19.85 -10.26
CA GLU A 87 -23.88 19.03 -9.55
C GLU A 87 -23.24 17.97 -8.64
N GLU A 88 -22.01 17.54 -8.96
CA GLU A 88 -21.28 16.53 -8.21
C GLU A 88 -19.82 16.94 -8.00
N ALA A 89 -19.30 16.69 -6.82
CA ALA A 89 -17.87 16.72 -6.51
C ALA A 89 -17.28 15.34 -6.79
N ARG A 90 -16.26 15.28 -7.67
CA ARG A 90 -15.50 14.06 -7.95
C ARG A 90 -14.05 14.25 -7.58
N VAL A 91 -13.54 13.41 -6.70
CA VAL A 91 -12.13 13.41 -6.29
C VAL A 91 -11.52 12.05 -6.61
N GLU A 92 -10.39 12.09 -7.29
CA GLU A 92 -9.63 10.93 -7.72
C GLU A 92 -8.26 10.96 -7.04
N VAL A 93 -7.90 9.84 -6.41
CA VAL A 93 -6.65 9.66 -5.69
C VAL A 93 -5.89 8.52 -6.35
N GLN A 94 -4.80 8.86 -7.02
CA GLN A 94 -3.86 7.89 -7.52
C GLN A 94 -2.76 7.66 -6.49
N ALA A 95 -2.70 6.45 -5.94
CA ALA A 95 -1.79 6.09 -4.88
C ALA A 95 -0.80 5.00 -5.34
N ILE A 96 0.40 5.02 -4.76
CA ILE A 96 1.42 4.00 -5.00
C ILE A 96 1.53 3.14 -3.75
N ALA A 97 1.25 1.85 -3.88
CA ALA A 97 1.37 0.91 -2.77
C ALA A 97 2.85 0.75 -2.35
N PRO A 98 3.17 0.79 -1.05
CA PRO A 98 4.52 0.56 -0.57
C PRO A 98 4.89 -0.91 -0.75
N ILE A 99 6.05 -1.15 -1.36
CA ILE A 99 6.61 -2.49 -1.57
C ILE A 99 7.94 -2.64 -0.82
N VAL A 100 8.26 -3.85 -0.35
CA VAL A 100 9.58 -4.12 0.25
C VAL A 100 10.59 -4.34 -0.86
N SER A 101 11.66 -3.54 -0.86
CA SER A 101 12.78 -3.68 -1.79
C SER A 101 13.58 -4.95 -1.48
N LEU A 102 13.74 -5.81 -2.48
CA LEU A 102 14.60 -6.98 -2.41
C LEU A 102 15.86 -6.73 -3.25
N PRO A 103 17.04 -7.23 -2.83
CA PRO A 103 18.29 -7.00 -3.56
C PRO A 103 18.28 -7.53 -5.01
N ILE A 104 17.40 -8.50 -5.32
CA ILE A 104 17.27 -9.10 -6.64
C ILE A 104 16.21 -8.38 -7.50
N ILE A 105 15.23 -7.71 -6.88
CA ILE A 105 14.10 -7.06 -7.56
C ILE A 105 13.99 -5.64 -7.02
N ASN A 106 14.51 -4.67 -7.78
CA ASN A 106 14.45 -3.26 -7.43
C ASN A 106 13.36 -2.55 -8.27
N ASN A 107 12.64 -1.61 -7.64
CA ASN A 107 11.77 -0.62 -8.29
C ASN A 107 10.44 -1.12 -8.89
N MET A 108 9.70 -2.01 -8.22
CA MET A 108 8.31 -2.27 -8.64
C MET A 108 7.38 -1.19 -8.07
N GLU A 109 6.82 -0.34 -8.92
CA GLU A 109 5.74 0.57 -8.51
C GLU A 109 4.40 -0.06 -8.86
N PHE A 110 3.48 -0.09 -7.91
CA PHE A 110 2.12 -0.54 -8.13
C PHE A 110 1.16 0.64 -7.99
N PRO A 111 0.96 1.43 -9.06
CA PRO A 111 0.01 2.53 -9.06
C PRO A 111 -1.40 1.95 -9.12
N PHE A 112 -2.28 2.48 -8.27
CA PHE A 112 -3.70 2.21 -8.33
C PHE A 112 -4.46 3.52 -8.15
N THR A 113 -5.66 3.58 -8.73
CA THR A 113 -6.49 4.76 -8.70
C THR A 113 -7.78 4.43 -7.97
N VAL A 114 -8.20 5.34 -7.10
CA VAL A 114 -9.45 5.27 -6.35
C VAL A 114 -10.20 6.58 -6.54
N ASP A 115 -11.50 6.51 -6.80
CA ASP A 115 -12.34 7.68 -6.94
C ASP A 115 -13.51 7.68 -5.96
N ALA A 116 -13.98 8.89 -5.65
CA ALA A 116 -15.18 9.13 -4.87
C ALA A 116 -15.99 10.26 -5.48
N VAL A 117 -17.32 10.13 -5.41
CA VAL A 117 -18.28 11.10 -5.93
C VAL A 117 -19.27 11.46 -4.82
N MET A 118 -19.56 12.75 -4.66
CA MET A 118 -20.60 13.27 -3.77
C MET A 118 -21.44 14.33 -4.47
N PRO A 119 -22.76 14.43 -4.19
CA PRO A 119 -23.57 15.52 -4.71
C PRO A 119 -23.11 16.85 -4.08
N MET A 120 -23.13 17.92 -4.87
CA MET A 120 -22.81 19.27 -4.40
C MET A 120 -23.90 19.78 -3.47
N GLU A 121 -23.51 20.46 -2.39
CA GLU A 121 -24.45 21.22 -1.58
C GLU A 121 -24.82 22.53 -2.30
N GLU A 122 -26.08 22.93 -2.16
CA GLU A 122 -26.55 24.24 -2.64
C GLU A 122 -25.65 25.32 -2.03
N LYS A 123 -25.09 26.14 -2.92
CA LYS A 123 -24.23 27.23 -2.51
C LYS A 123 -25.09 28.18 -1.67
N PRO A 124 -24.69 28.55 -0.44
CA PRO A 124 -25.48 29.51 0.33
C PRO A 124 -25.63 30.75 -0.53
N ASP A 125 -26.87 31.08 -0.86
CA ASP A 125 -27.19 32.28 -1.63
C ASP A 125 -26.50 33.46 -0.92
N ASP A 126 -25.70 34.22 -1.68
CA ASP A 126 -25.23 35.51 -1.22
C ASP A 126 -26.48 36.35 -0.95
N GLU A 127 -26.93 36.43 0.31
CA GLU A 127 -28.01 37.33 0.72
C GLU A 127 -27.62 38.76 0.31
N ASP A 128 -28.39 39.31 -0.64
CA ASP A 128 -28.31 40.67 -1.19
C ASP A 128 -28.27 41.78 -0.11
#